data_AF-A0A6P7G1Y3-F1
#
_entry.id   AF-A0A6P7G1Y3-F1
#
_cell.length_a   1.000
_cell.length_b   1.000
_cell.length_c   1.000
_cell.angle_alpha   90.00
_cell.angle_beta   90.00
_cell.angle_gamma   90.00
#
_symmetry.space_group_name_H-M   'P 1'
#
loop_
_entity.id
_entity.type
_entity.pdbx_description
1 polymer ?
#
loop_
_entity_poly.entity_id
_entity_poly.type
_entity_poly.pdbx_seq_one_letter_code
_entity_poly.pdbx_strand_id
1 'polypeptide(L)'
;MRFHHQSRLARKGFGGQMYGKKNRAKIARNSGEAYMDQKHNIHEAKKLDFFAYDNGRKSGVTMGLATVGGVCLDRYACVIAEFGTTNVFGKPYPSAGFTSVYVLAHEIGHNLGMHHDSIDNSCPKEGYIMSPSRGTNGETQWSRCSADVMKKLSSWAKCLEDTSKPNKNLDHNKFLRTPGQKFTAKKQCEILLRDKDATVLPSQGLSDICYNLHCKTPHRSGHYFAGPALEGTQCGYGQYCYGGTCVKKALPKPVKVVPGGWGPWKEGVCSSGCIEKSKGNTSKRRLCNNPAPLNTDEGCEGSSVQFGLCNDSKVCKGKISAVKYASQKCTEFSKLLPELESVGTGLQSPHEEGRLWMGCAIFCKRADSGIFYTPRIELNDLGISPYFPDGTWCHSVGNRNFYCLQHHCLPENFQIRTLTNHLEDLSFLQNARPHAHVSQDIKDYLSVDSYGRPIKTTLSEGDDIPPPDEEWESHDYIEIPGLREKYYNENANKI
;
A
#
# COMPACT_ATOMS: atom_id res chain seq x y z
N MET A 1 -3.13 -4.43 43.42
CA MET A 1 -4.23 -5.33 43.86
C MET A 1 -4.11 -6.65 43.12
N ARG A 2 -4.33 -7.77 43.81
CA ARG A 2 -4.16 -9.15 43.32
C ARG A 2 -5.17 -9.51 42.22
N PHE A 3 -4.73 -10.35 41.29
CA PHE A 3 -5.53 -11.01 40.26
C PHE A 3 -6.23 -12.26 40.79
N HIS A 4 -7.43 -12.56 40.28
CA HIS A 4 -7.97 -13.92 40.25
C HIS A 4 -8.40 -14.30 38.83
N HIS A 5 -7.94 -15.49 38.43
CA HIS A 5 -8.30 -16.18 37.20
C HIS A 5 -9.51 -17.09 37.50
N GLN A 6 -10.56 -17.07 36.67
CA GLN A 6 -11.30 -18.29 36.29
C GLN A 6 -12.26 -18.07 35.11
N SER A 7 -12.34 -19.12 34.30
CA SER A 7 -13.12 -19.28 33.07
C SER A 7 -14.59 -19.64 33.32
N ARG A 8 -15.45 -19.15 32.40
CA ARG A 8 -16.86 -19.50 32.07
C ARG A 8 -18.02 -18.95 32.93
N LEU A 9 -18.95 -18.32 32.18
CA LEU A 9 -20.41 -18.18 32.36
C LEU A 9 -20.96 -17.60 33.68
N ALA A 10 -21.47 -16.36 33.62
CA ALA A 10 -22.87 -15.98 33.96
C ALA A 10 -23.05 -14.46 34.12
N ARG A 11 -24.27 -13.99 33.85
CA ARG A 11 -24.77 -12.61 33.91
C ARG A 11 -24.75 -12.02 35.34
N LYS A 12 -24.40 -10.74 35.46
CA LYS A 12 -25.22 -9.60 35.98
C LYS A 12 -24.28 -8.44 36.34
N GLY A 13 -24.72 -7.22 36.01
CA GLY A 13 -23.90 -6.01 36.12
C GLY A 13 -23.86 -5.39 37.50
N PHE A 14 -22.97 -4.41 37.65
CA PHE A 14 -23.16 -3.21 38.44
C PHE A 14 -22.30 -2.10 37.82
N GLY A 15 -22.92 -0.95 37.56
CA GLY A 15 -22.28 0.23 37.01
C GLY A 15 -21.52 1.00 38.09
N GLY A 16 -20.39 1.58 37.69
CA GLY A 16 -19.60 2.52 38.46
C GLY A 16 -18.74 3.34 37.50
N GLN A 17 -19.25 4.51 37.13
CA GLN A 17 -18.67 5.45 36.19
C GLN A 17 -17.73 6.39 36.96
N MET A 18 -16.45 6.48 36.57
CA MET A 18 -15.60 7.62 36.93
C MET A 18 -14.79 8.10 35.72
N TYR A 19 -14.88 9.41 35.54
CA TYR A 19 -14.38 10.21 34.43
C TYR A 19 -12.84 10.35 34.45
N GLY A 20 -12.26 10.34 33.25
CA GLY A 20 -10.86 10.67 33.00
C GLY A 20 -10.51 10.53 31.51
N LYS A 21 -11.01 11.46 30.68
CA LYS A 21 -10.61 11.59 29.27
C LYS A 21 -9.20 12.18 29.22
N LYS A 22 -8.17 11.34 29.14
CA LYS A 22 -6.84 11.70 28.63
C LYS A 22 -6.43 10.63 27.62
N ASN A 23 -5.84 11.08 26.51
CA ASN A 23 -5.49 10.36 25.30
C ASN A 23 -5.08 8.89 25.55
N ARG A 24 -5.79 7.95 24.91
CA ARG A 24 -5.51 6.50 24.97
C ARG A 24 -5.45 5.95 23.55
N ALA A 25 -4.31 5.40 23.15
CA ALA A 25 -4.23 4.52 21.99
C ALA A 25 -4.94 3.19 22.32
N LYS A 26 -5.70 2.63 21.37
CA LYS A 26 -6.45 1.37 21.58
C LYS A 26 -6.12 0.36 20.49
N ILE A 27 -6.05 -0.91 20.91
CA ILE A 27 -5.83 -2.05 20.03
C ILE A 27 -7.08 -2.94 20.13
N ALA A 28 -7.81 -3.11 19.04
CA ALA A 28 -9.01 -3.95 19.02
C ALA A 28 -8.72 -5.30 18.35
N ARG A 29 -9.00 -6.43 19.05
CA ARG A 29 -9.20 -7.74 18.42
C ARG A 29 -10.69 -7.96 18.19
N ASN A 30 -11.06 -8.57 17.08
CA ASN A 30 -12.38 -9.18 16.95
C ASN A 30 -12.51 -10.26 18.05
N SER A 31 -13.32 -9.94 19.06
CA SER A 31 -13.44 -10.57 20.39
C SER A 31 -12.29 -10.28 21.38
N GLY A 32 -12.27 -9.05 21.92
CA GLY A 32 -11.54 -8.70 23.15
C GLY A 32 -10.70 -7.42 23.02
N GLU A 33 -10.90 -6.48 23.95
CA GLU A 33 -10.06 -5.29 24.11
C GLU A 33 -8.66 -5.68 24.58
N ALA A 34 -7.60 -5.21 23.91
CA ALA A 34 -6.23 -5.36 24.40
C ALA A 34 -5.70 -4.01 24.88
N TYR A 35 -5.40 -3.94 26.18
CA TYR A 35 -4.56 -2.91 26.78
C TYR A 35 -3.13 -3.45 26.84
N MET A 36 -2.12 -2.58 26.83
CA MET A 36 -0.72 -2.99 27.07
C MET A 36 -0.62 -3.63 28.47
N ASP A 37 -0.63 -4.96 28.49
CA ASP A 37 -0.44 -5.80 29.68
C ASP A 37 0.66 -6.84 29.43
N GLN A 38 1.37 -7.10 30.52
CA GLN A 38 2.69 -7.68 30.67
C GLN A 38 2.72 -9.18 30.40
N LYS A 39 3.23 -9.62 29.25
CA LYS A 39 3.97 -10.89 29.15
C LYS A 39 5.12 -10.78 28.16
N HIS A 40 6.30 -11.23 28.58
CA HIS A 40 7.54 -11.28 27.81
C HIS A 40 7.42 -12.29 26.65
N ASN A 41 6.75 -11.89 25.56
CA ASN A 41 6.75 -12.61 24.29
C ASN A 41 6.55 -11.60 23.16
N ILE A 42 7.37 -11.72 22.11
CA ILE A 42 7.14 -11.04 20.83
C ILE A 42 5.85 -11.64 20.26
N HIS A 43 4.76 -10.88 20.31
CA HIS A 43 3.48 -11.31 19.77
C HIS A 43 3.28 -10.70 18.37
N GLU A 44 3.49 -11.50 17.32
CA GLU A 44 2.96 -11.18 15.99
C GLU A 44 1.43 -11.31 16.02
N ALA A 45 0.73 -10.19 16.12
CA ALA A 45 -0.72 -10.17 16.04
C ALA A 45 -1.17 -9.97 14.59
N LYS A 46 -1.69 -11.03 13.97
CA LYS A 46 -2.02 -11.07 12.52
C LYS A 46 -3.28 -10.29 12.10
N LYS A 47 -3.96 -9.60 13.04
CA LYS A 47 -5.16 -8.78 12.77
C LYS A 47 -5.47 -7.90 13.99
N LEU A 48 -4.86 -6.73 14.03
CA LEU A 48 -5.17 -5.65 14.97
C LEU A 48 -5.44 -4.40 14.14
N ASP A 49 -6.60 -3.79 14.32
CA ASP A 49 -6.82 -2.43 13.82
C ASP A 49 -6.12 -1.49 14.80
N PHE A 50 -5.03 -0.86 14.35
CA PHE A 50 -4.26 0.08 15.13
C PHE A 50 -4.81 1.49 14.91
N PHE A 51 -5.23 2.16 15.99
CA PHE A 51 -5.75 3.51 15.92
C PHE A 51 -5.54 4.25 17.24
N ALA A 52 -5.29 5.55 17.15
CA ALA A 52 -5.30 6.45 18.30
C ALA A 52 -6.69 7.09 18.45
N TYR A 53 -7.00 7.56 19.65
CA TYR A 53 -8.08 8.54 19.81
C TYR A 53 -7.47 9.92 19.88
N ASP A 54 -7.76 10.75 18.88
CA ASP A 54 -7.45 12.17 18.91
C ASP A 54 -8.76 12.97 18.98
N ASN A 55 -8.85 13.90 19.94
CA ASN A 55 -10.03 14.73 20.20
C ASN A 55 -11.38 13.96 20.25
N GLY A 56 -11.34 12.71 20.72
CA GLY A 56 -12.52 11.83 20.82
C GLY A 56 -12.92 11.09 19.53
N ARG A 57 -12.18 11.28 18.43
CA ARG A 57 -12.34 10.55 17.16
C ARG A 57 -11.26 9.49 17.02
N LYS A 58 -11.58 8.37 16.38
CA LYS A 58 -10.57 7.37 16.01
C LYS A 58 -9.72 7.94 14.87
N SER A 59 -8.42 7.99 15.06
CA SER A 59 -7.44 8.32 14.03
C SER A 59 -6.66 7.06 13.65
N GLY A 60 -6.76 6.67 12.38
CA GLY A 60 -5.94 5.60 11.78
C GLY A 60 -4.61 6.11 11.22
N VAL A 61 -4.26 7.37 11.50
CA VAL A 61 -3.02 8.01 11.02
C VAL A 61 -1.80 7.49 11.77
N THR A 62 -1.97 7.14 13.05
CA THR A 62 -0.91 6.56 13.87
C THR A 62 -0.54 5.17 13.35
N MET A 63 0.67 4.98 12.80
CA MET A 63 1.20 3.69 12.32
C MET A 63 2.27 3.13 13.27
N GLY A 64 2.63 3.83 14.35
CA GLY A 64 3.50 3.33 15.40
C GLY A 64 3.21 4.00 16.74
N LEU A 65 3.72 3.42 17.81
CA LEU A 65 3.64 4.01 19.14
C LEU A 65 4.82 3.58 20.01
N ALA A 66 5.44 4.56 20.65
CA ALA A 66 6.48 4.35 21.62
C ALA A 66 6.32 5.25 22.86
N THR A 67 7.05 4.93 23.92
CA THR A 67 7.25 5.88 25.02
C THR A 67 8.51 6.68 24.75
N VAL A 68 8.53 7.97 25.12
CA VAL A 68 9.75 8.77 24.99
C VAL A 68 10.74 8.43 26.10
N GLY A 69 11.95 8.01 25.74
CA GLY A 69 13.02 7.67 26.68
C GLY A 69 12.72 6.45 27.56
N GLY A 70 11.90 5.52 27.08
CA GLY A 70 11.54 4.30 27.79
C GLY A 70 12.62 3.20 27.75
N VAL A 71 13.64 3.37 26.92
CA VAL A 71 14.73 2.39 26.79
C VAL A 71 15.39 2.16 28.16
N CYS A 72 15.83 0.93 28.41
CA CYS A 72 16.37 0.48 29.70
C CYS A 72 15.39 0.47 30.88
N LEU A 73 14.11 0.78 30.67
CA LEU A 73 13.07 0.64 31.71
C LEU A 73 12.21 -0.57 31.40
N ASP A 74 12.17 -1.53 32.32
CA ASP A 74 11.49 -2.83 32.15
C ASP A 74 10.04 -2.73 31.63
N ARG A 75 9.33 -1.65 31.97
CA ARG A 75 7.92 -1.45 31.59
C ARG A 75 7.71 -0.63 30.33
N TYR A 76 8.74 0.09 29.89
CA TYR A 76 8.61 1.15 28.88
C TYR A 76 9.56 0.99 27.70
N ALA A 77 10.47 0.01 27.73
CA ALA A 77 11.30 -0.40 26.60
C ALA A 77 10.49 -1.18 25.54
N CYS A 78 9.39 -0.58 25.07
CA CYS A 78 8.43 -1.17 24.14
C CYS A 78 8.22 -0.21 22.96
N VAL A 79 8.20 -0.79 21.77
CA VAL A 79 7.90 -0.12 20.51
C VAL A 79 6.83 -0.92 19.78
N ILE A 80 5.83 -0.24 19.25
CA ILE A 80 4.81 -0.80 18.37
C ILE A 80 4.96 -0.12 17.02
N ALA A 81 5.08 -0.91 15.95
CA ALA A 81 5.09 -0.38 14.58
C ALA A 81 4.20 -1.27 13.71
N GLU A 82 3.45 -0.63 12.83
CA GLU A 82 2.57 -1.26 11.87
C GLU A 82 3.38 -1.79 10.68
N PHE A 83 3.03 -2.99 10.21
CA PHE A 83 3.67 -3.63 9.07
C PHE A 83 2.65 -4.29 8.16
N GLY A 84 2.69 -3.93 6.87
CA GLY A 84 1.95 -4.65 5.83
C GLY A 84 0.45 -4.38 5.82
N THR A 85 -0.02 -3.20 6.24
CA THR A 85 -1.46 -2.95 6.38
C THR A 85 -2.10 -2.28 5.17
N THR A 86 -3.39 -2.50 5.05
CA THR A 86 -4.23 -1.95 3.99
C THR A 86 -5.51 -1.42 4.61
N ASN A 87 -6.16 -0.45 3.96
CA ASN A 87 -7.49 -0.04 4.40
C ASN A 87 -8.55 -1.11 4.09
N VAL A 88 -9.81 -0.81 4.42
CA VAL A 88 -10.95 -1.71 4.19
C VAL A 88 -11.19 -2.07 2.71
N PHE A 89 -10.64 -1.28 1.79
CA PHE A 89 -10.69 -1.50 0.34
C PHE A 89 -9.39 -2.16 -0.19
N GLY A 90 -8.50 -2.62 0.68
CA GLY A 90 -7.25 -3.26 0.27
C GLY A 90 -6.16 -2.30 -0.20
N LYS A 91 -6.41 -0.97 -0.20
CA LYS A 91 -5.40 0.02 -0.60
C LYS A 91 -4.24 0.03 0.38
N PRO A 92 -2.98 0.01 -0.08
CA PRO A 92 -1.82 -0.03 0.79
C PRO A 92 -1.68 1.29 1.55
N TYR A 93 -1.57 1.20 2.87
CA TYR A 93 -1.04 2.30 3.67
C TYR A 93 0.45 2.48 3.35
N PRO A 94 1.05 3.64 3.68
CA PRO A 94 2.50 3.78 3.64
C PRO A 94 3.23 2.61 4.33
N SER A 95 2.73 2.14 5.48
CA SER A 95 3.28 0.97 6.23
C SER A 95 3.12 -0.39 5.53
N ALA A 96 2.49 -0.48 4.35
CA ALA A 96 2.30 -1.73 3.60
C ALA A 96 3.58 -2.32 3.03
N GLY A 97 4.58 -1.47 2.76
CA GLY A 97 5.86 -1.84 2.15
C GLY A 97 7.05 -1.60 3.09
N PHE A 98 8.22 -1.32 2.52
CA PHE A 98 9.43 -1.05 3.30
C PHE A 98 9.41 0.28 4.06
N THR A 99 8.45 1.17 3.78
CA THR A 99 8.26 2.38 4.59
C THR A 99 8.01 2.05 6.07
N SER A 100 7.46 0.88 6.38
CA SER A 100 7.33 0.38 7.75
C SER A 100 8.64 0.34 8.54
N VAL A 101 9.78 0.20 7.85
CA VAL A 101 11.11 0.19 8.48
C VAL A 101 11.46 1.58 9.00
N TYR A 102 11.09 2.64 8.28
CA TYR A 102 11.25 4.02 8.74
C TYR A 102 10.28 4.34 9.87
N VAL A 103 9.05 3.82 9.83
CA VAL A 103 8.12 3.88 10.97
C VAL A 103 8.75 3.22 12.19
N LEU A 104 9.25 1.98 12.08
CA LEU A 104 9.92 1.31 13.19
C LEU A 104 11.13 2.11 13.71
N ALA A 105 11.94 2.68 12.82
CA ALA A 105 13.08 3.51 13.21
C ALA A 105 12.62 4.75 13.99
N HIS A 106 11.58 5.44 13.53
CA HIS A 106 10.97 6.59 14.22
C HIS A 106 10.57 6.23 15.66
N GLU A 107 9.84 5.13 15.83
CA GLU A 107 9.39 4.70 17.15
C GLU A 107 10.54 4.26 18.08
N ILE A 108 11.58 3.64 17.52
CA ILE A 108 12.82 3.37 18.26
C ILE A 108 13.47 4.69 18.68
N GLY A 109 13.47 5.70 17.81
CA GLY A 109 13.94 7.05 18.11
C GLY A 109 13.25 7.65 19.33
N HIS A 110 11.92 7.58 19.38
CA HIS A 110 11.15 7.94 20.58
C HIS A 110 11.63 7.19 21.81
N ASN A 111 11.77 5.86 21.75
CA ASN A 111 12.21 5.09 22.90
C ASN A 111 13.63 5.44 23.38
N LEU A 112 14.49 5.89 22.47
CA LEU A 112 15.82 6.43 22.74
C LEU A 112 15.81 7.89 23.24
N GLY A 113 14.64 8.50 23.43
CA GLY A 113 14.46 9.83 24.01
C GLY A 113 14.28 10.96 22.99
N MET A 114 14.15 10.65 21.70
CA MET A 114 13.91 11.65 20.67
C MET A 114 12.46 12.12 20.71
N HIS A 115 12.25 13.41 20.52
CA HIS A 115 10.93 13.96 20.22
C HIS A 115 10.85 14.20 18.72
N HIS A 116 9.67 14.54 18.21
CA HIS A 116 9.58 14.96 16.82
C HIS A 116 10.45 16.19 16.57
N ASP A 117 10.97 16.30 15.36
CA ASP A 117 11.63 17.53 14.91
C ASP A 117 10.62 18.69 14.96
N SER A 118 11.12 19.91 15.24
CA SER A 118 10.34 21.12 15.56
C SER A 118 9.59 21.16 16.90
N ILE A 119 9.43 20.04 17.61
CA ILE A 119 8.83 20.00 18.96
C ILE A 119 9.93 20.17 20.02
N ASP A 120 9.90 21.31 20.74
CA ASP A 120 10.91 21.68 21.75
C ASP A 120 12.37 21.67 21.21
N ASN A 121 12.55 21.80 19.89
CA ASN A 121 13.86 21.84 19.23
C ASN A 121 13.85 22.72 17.96
N SER A 122 15.03 22.94 17.36
CA SER A 122 15.23 23.87 16.24
C SER A 122 15.35 23.20 14.87
N CYS A 123 15.09 21.89 14.78
CA CYS A 123 15.15 21.17 13.52
C CYS A 123 13.88 21.41 12.68
N PRO A 124 13.98 21.38 11.34
CA PRO A 124 12.81 21.51 10.47
C PRO A 124 11.77 20.43 10.78
N LYS A 125 10.50 20.78 10.68
CA LYS A 125 9.39 19.85 10.90
C LYS A 125 9.48 18.63 9.98
N GLU A 126 9.89 18.84 8.73
CA GLU A 126 9.91 17.82 7.67
C GLU A 126 11.32 17.48 7.18
N GLY A 127 11.46 16.32 6.53
CA GLY A 127 12.69 15.89 5.85
C GLY A 127 13.58 14.90 6.61
N TYR A 128 13.17 14.46 7.80
CA TYR A 128 13.96 13.56 8.65
C TYR A 128 13.12 12.43 9.25
N ILE A 129 13.79 11.40 9.78
CA ILE A 129 13.12 10.23 10.36
C ILE A 129 12.18 10.63 11.51
N MET A 130 12.50 11.66 12.30
CA MET A 130 11.69 12.14 13.42
C MET A 130 10.70 13.25 13.04
N SER A 131 10.42 13.45 11.75
CA SER A 131 9.34 14.35 11.33
C SER A 131 7.97 13.92 11.90
N PRO A 132 7.12 14.86 12.39
CA PRO A 132 5.81 14.52 12.97
C PRO A 132 4.82 13.96 11.95
N SER A 133 5.00 14.35 10.70
CA SER A 133 4.25 13.81 9.58
C SER A 133 5.11 12.79 8.83
N ARG A 134 4.44 11.88 8.13
CA ARG A 134 5.14 10.85 7.37
C ARG A 134 5.48 11.36 5.99
N GLY A 135 6.68 11.91 5.89
CA GLY A 135 7.31 12.04 4.60
C GLY A 135 7.46 10.68 3.93
N THR A 136 6.97 10.58 2.69
CA THR A 136 7.17 9.43 1.79
C THR A 136 8.33 9.68 0.82
N ASN A 137 9.17 10.65 1.16
CA ASN A 137 9.87 11.56 0.27
C ASN A 137 11.31 11.76 0.78
N GLY A 138 12.06 10.67 0.87
CA GLY A 138 13.50 10.72 1.15
C GLY A 138 13.92 10.87 2.61
N GLU A 139 12.99 10.83 3.58
CA GLU A 139 13.21 10.94 5.03
C GLU A 139 13.92 9.72 5.63
N THR A 140 15.14 9.51 5.18
CA THR A 140 16.00 8.37 5.50
C THR A 140 17.12 8.73 6.46
N GLN A 141 17.18 9.99 6.89
CA GLN A 141 18.25 10.56 7.70
C GLN A 141 17.71 11.13 9.02
N TRP A 142 18.55 11.08 10.04
CA TRP A 142 18.29 11.69 11.34
C TRP A 142 18.65 13.18 11.31
N SER A 143 17.88 14.02 11.99
CA SER A 143 18.20 15.43 12.14
C SER A 143 19.39 15.64 13.09
N ARG A 144 19.95 16.85 13.10
CA ARG A 144 20.95 17.23 14.11
C ARG A 144 20.40 17.13 15.54
N CYS A 145 19.11 17.37 15.72
CA CYS A 145 18.45 17.35 17.03
C CYS A 145 18.34 15.92 17.55
N SER A 146 17.93 14.97 16.69
CA SER A 146 17.98 13.54 17.00
C SER A 146 19.40 13.08 17.36
N ALA A 147 20.41 13.53 16.61
CA ALA A 147 21.81 13.20 16.88
C ALA A 147 22.30 13.75 18.23
N ASP A 148 21.86 14.95 18.63
CA ASP A 148 22.21 15.55 19.92
C ASP A 148 21.60 14.80 21.11
N VAL A 149 20.42 14.19 20.94
CA VAL A 149 19.85 13.25 21.92
C VAL A 149 20.74 12.03 22.05
N MET A 150 21.16 11.42 20.93
CA MET A 150 22.02 10.23 20.94
C MET A 150 23.38 10.47 21.62
N LYS A 151 23.98 11.66 21.47
CA LYS A 151 25.24 12.02 22.14
C LYS A 151 25.16 11.95 23.68
N LYS A 152 23.96 12.11 24.25
CA LYS A 152 23.72 12.07 25.69
C LYS A 152 23.24 10.70 26.17
N LEU A 153 23.04 9.75 25.27
CA LEU A 153 22.40 8.46 25.58
C LEU A 153 23.18 7.66 26.64
N SER A 154 24.51 7.69 26.60
CA SER A 154 25.37 7.00 27.58
C SER A 154 25.25 7.53 29.01
N SER A 155 24.75 8.76 29.21
CA SER A 155 24.61 9.29 30.57
C SER A 155 23.51 8.56 31.35
N TRP A 156 22.47 8.06 30.67
CA TRP A 156 21.28 7.49 31.32
C TRP A 156 20.88 6.10 30.84
N ALA A 157 21.17 5.71 29.59
CA ALA A 157 20.80 4.42 29.00
C ALA A 157 21.93 3.38 29.06
N LYS A 158 22.51 3.18 30.26
CA LYS A 158 23.66 2.28 30.48
C LYS A 158 23.41 0.82 30.09
N CYS A 159 22.15 0.39 29.99
CA CYS A 159 21.81 -0.97 29.56
C CYS A 159 22.14 -1.26 28.09
N LEU A 160 22.53 -0.25 27.30
CA LEU A 160 22.91 -0.41 25.89
C LEU A 160 24.43 -0.53 25.69
N GLU A 161 25.21 -0.40 26.77
CA GLU A 161 26.68 -0.42 26.73
C GLU A 161 27.27 -1.83 26.84
N ASP A 162 26.45 -2.84 27.14
CA ASP A 162 26.91 -4.22 27.20
C ASP A 162 27.13 -4.78 25.78
N THR A 163 28.27 -5.45 25.59
CA THR A 163 28.60 -6.05 24.31
C THR A 163 27.90 -7.39 24.15
N SER A 164 26.90 -7.45 23.27
CA SER A 164 26.34 -8.72 22.80
C SER A 164 27.12 -9.25 21.60
N LYS A 165 27.49 -10.53 21.61
CA LYS A 165 27.93 -11.21 20.37
C LYS A 165 26.69 -11.41 19.50
N PRO A 166 26.58 -10.78 18.31
CA PRO A 166 25.41 -10.95 17.47
C PRO A 166 25.27 -12.43 17.12
N ASN A 167 24.07 -12.97 17.33
CA ASN A 167 23.74 -14.28 16.81
C ASN A 167 24.00 -14.26 15.30
N LYS A 168 24.81 -15.19 14.78
CA LYS A 168 25.19 -15.24 13.36
C LYS A 168 23.98 -15.17 12.41
N ASN A 169 22.82 -15.70 12.83
CA ASN A 169 21.59 -15.66 12.04
C ASN A 169 20.95 -14.26 11.96
N LEU A 170 21.18 -13.44 12.99
CA LEU A 170 20.71 -12.06 13.15
C LEU A 170 21.76 -11.02 12.74
N ASP A 171 22.93 -11.46 12.26
CA ASP A 171 23.95 -10.54 11.78
C ASP A 171 23.50 -9.89 10.47
N HIS A 172 23.07 -8.63 10.57
CA HIS A 172 22.63 -7.83 9.43
C HIS A 172 23.81 -7.36 8.55
N ASN A 173 25.07 -7.55 8.96
CA ASN A 173 26.24 -7.28 8.13
C ASN A 173 26.28 -8.14 6.86
N LYS A 174 25.53 -9.25 6.82
CA LYS A 174 25.31 -10.05 5.60
C LYS A 174 24.73 -9.25 4.43
N PHE A 175 24.11 -8.10 4.71
CA PHE A 175 23.60 -7.18 3.70
C PHE A 175 24.57 -6.05 3.36
N LEU A 176 25.76 -6.02 3.96
CA LEU A 176 26.79 -4.98 3.76
C LEU A 176 26.25 -3.54 3.89
N ARG A 177 25.21 -3.36 4.72
CA ARG A 177 24.46 -2.10 4.92
C ARG A 177 23.73 -1.60 3.67
N THR A 178 23.48 -2.45 2.68
CA THR A 178 22.85 -2.13 1.39
C THR A 178 21.71 -3.10 1.05
N PRO A 179 20.60 -3.08 1.80
CA PRO A 179 19.47 -3.97 1.57
C PRO A 179 18.88 -3.86 0.15
N GLY A 180 19.01 -2.70 -0.51
CA GLY A 180 18.53 -2.45 -1.87
C GLY A 180 19.18 -3.32 -2.96
N GLN A 181 20.36 -3.88 -2.72
CA GLN A 181 20.95 -4.87 -3.65
C GLN A 181 20.20 -6.21 -3.66
N LYS A 182 19.63 -6.60 -2.52
CA LYS A 182 18.82 -7.81 -2.40
C LYS A 182 17.35 -7.54 -2.72
N PHE A 183 16.85 -6.42 -2.24
CA PHE A 183 15.51 -5.94 -2.49
C PHE A 183 15.58 -4.82 -3.53
N THR A 184 15.84 -5.21 -4.79
CA THR A 184 15.79 -4.34 -5.98
C THR A 184 14.53 -3.47 -6.01
N ALA A 185 14.51 -2.36 -6.75
CA ALA A 185 13.33 -1.49 -6.86
C ALA A 185 12.05 -2.27 -7.24
N LYS A 186 12.14 -3.17 -8.23
CA LYS A 186 11.05 -4.09 -8.59
C LYS A 186 10.55 -4.90 -7.39
N LYS A 187 11.48 -5.47 -6.61
CA LYS A 187 11.14 -6.30 -5.45
C LYS A 187 10.42 -5.52 -4.34
N GLN A 188 10.77 -4.24 -4.17
CA GLN A 188 10.09 -3.34 -3.24
C GLN A 188 8.64 -3.12 -3.69
N CYS A 189 8.40 -2.91 -5.00
CA CYS A 189 7.03 -2.85 -5.56
C CYS A 189 6.24 -4.16 -5.41
N GLU A 190 6.88 -5.31 -5.63
CA GLU A 190 6.23 -6.61 -5.42
C GLU A 190 5.76 -6.82 -3.97
N ILE A 191 6.52 -6.29 -3.01
CA ILE A 191 6.20 -6.38 -1.58
C ILE A 191 5.06 -5.43 -1.24
N LEU A 192 5.14 -4.17 -1.68
CA LEU A 192 4.10 -3.16 -1.45
C LEU A 192 2.73 -3.64 -1.97
N LEU A 193 2.69 -4.07 -3.24
CA LEU A 193 1.43 -4.42 -3.91
C LEU A 193 1.03 -5.87 -3.70
N ARG A 194 1.90 -6.70 -3.10
CA ARG A 194 1.72 -8.15 -2.94
C ARG A 194 1.47 -8.85 -4.27
N ASP A 195 2.15 -8.39 -5.31
CA ASP A 195 1.96 -8.81 -6.69
C ASP A 195 3.32 -9.05 -7.36
N LYS A 196 3.50 -10.22 -7.99
CA LYS A 196 4.76 -10.59 -8.65
C LYS A 196 5.00 -9.87 -9.97
N ASP A 197 3.92 -9.37 -10.57
CA ASP A 197 3.94 -8.63 -11.82
C ASP A 197 4.06 -7.11 -11.57
N ALA A 198 4.17 -6.67 -10.31
CA ALA A 198 4.45 -5.28 -9.98
C ALA A 198 5.87 -4.85 -10.39
N THR A 199 5.98 -3.63 -10.90
CA THR A 199 7.22 -3.01 -11.37
C THR A 199 7.30 -1.56 -10.93
N VAL A 200 8.48 -0.96 -11.11
CA VAL A 200 8.66 0.50 -11.02
C VAL A 200 7.80 1.18 -12.10
N LEU A 201 7.24 2.34 -11.80
CA LEU A 201 6.48 3.15 -12.74
C LEU A 201 7.39 3.58 -13.92
N PRO A 202 7.08 3.19 -15.18
CA PRO A 202 7.99 3.43 -16.31
C PRO A 202 8.26 4.90 -16.64
N SER A 203 7.34 5.80 -16.30
CA SER A 203 7.47 7.24 -16.53
C SER A 203 8.34 7.95 -15.49
N GLN A 204 8.73 7.28 -14.40
CA GLN A 204 9.55 7.86 -13.35
C GLN A 204 11.03 7.89 -13.72
N GLY A 205 11.71 9.00 -13.44
CA GLY A 205 13.17 9.10 -13.53
C GLY A 205 13.85 8.12 -12.57
N LEU A 206 14.82 7.35 -13.05
CA LEU A 206 15.48 6.31 -12.25
C LEU A 206 16.22 6.89 -11.02
N SER A 207 16.67 8.16 -11.07
CA SER A 207 17.27 8.86 -9.94
C SER A 207 16.28 9.14 -8.81
N ASP A 208 15.01 9.35 -9.16
CA ASP A 208 13.98 9.89 -8.27
C ASP A 208 13.43 8.79 -7.35
N ILE A 209 13.66 7.52 -7.70
CA ILE A 209 13.26 6.37 -6.86
C ILE A 209 13.89 6.44 -5.46
N CYS A 210 15.07 7.05 -5.34
CA CYS A 210 15.74 7.17 -4.04
C CYS A 210 14.98 8.11 -3.10
N TYR A 211 14.29 9.09 -3.66
CA TYR A 211 13.45 10.02 -2.93
C TYR A 211 12.08 9.38 -2.66
N ASN A 212 11.41 8.86 -3.70
CA ASN A 212 10.13 8.17 -3.57
C ASN A 212 9.97 7.18 -4.72
N LEU A 213 9.95 5.89 -4.45
CA LEU A 213 9.76 4.84 -5.44
C LEU A 213 8.29 4.71 -5.83
N HIS A 214 7.97 4.88 -7.11
CA HIS A 214 6.61 4.68 -7.62
C HIS A 214 6.46 3.28 -8.22
N CYS A 215 5.33 2.64 -7.91
CA CYS A 215 5.03 1.27 -8.28
C CYS A 215 3.74 1.17 -9.08
N LYS A 216 3.70 0.24 -10.02
CA LYS A 216 2.54 -0.10 -10.84
C LYS A 216 2.43 -1.62 -10.98
N THR A 217 1.23 -2.12 -11.22
CA THR A 217 0.98 -3.52 -11.59
C THR A 217 -0.01 -3.59 -12.76
N PRO A 218 0.11 -4.56 -13.68
CA PRO A 218 -0.89 -4.75 -14.74
C PRO A 218 -2.28 -5.18 -14.23
N HIS A 219 -2.42 -5.58 -12.97
CA HIS A 219 -3.68 -6.07 -12.41
C HIS A 219 -4.53 -4.99 -11.73
N ARG A 220 -4.01 -3.77 -11.59
CA ARG A 220 -4.67 -2.65 -10.91
C ARG A 220 -4.47 -1.38 -11.73
N SER A 221 -5.45 -0.49 -11.69
CA SER A 221 -5.36 0.82 -12.33
C SER A 221 -4.59 1.79 -11.44
N GLY A 222 -3.89 2.75 -12.03
CA GLY A 222 -3.14 3.79 -11.31
C GLY A 222 -1.78 3.34 -10.78
N HIS A 223 -1.17 4.18 -9.95
CA HIS A 223 0.15 3.95 -9.38
C HIS A 223 0.16 4.15 -7.86
N TYR A 224 1.25 3.71 -7.23
CA TYR A 224 1.38 3.70 -5.78
C TYR A 224 2.77 4.19 -5.36
N PHE A 225 2.84 4.97 -4.29
CA PHE A 225 4.09 5.35 -3.65
C PHE A 225 4.54 4.27 -2.67
N ALA A 226 5.81 3.91 -2.75
CA ALA A 226 6.47 2.92 -1.91
C ALA A 226 7.40 3.53 -0.87
N GLY A 227 7.52 4.86 -0.82
CA GLY A 227 8.51 5.57 -0.02
C GLY A 227 9.90 5.55 -0.69
N PRO A 228 10.94 6.10 -0.03
CA PRO A 228 12.29 6.11 -0.58
C PRO A 228 12.82 4.69 -0.82
N ALA A 229 13.44 4.48 -1.99
CA ALA A 229 14.06 3.20 -2.30
C ALA A 229 15.19 2.88 -1.30
N LEU A 230 15.26 1.61 -0.91
CA LEU A 230 16.23 1.14 0.08
C LEU A 230 17.68 1.48 -0.28
N GLU A 231 18.51 1.73 0.73
CA GLU A 231 19.95 1.98 0.60
C GLU A 231 20.63 0.90 -0.27
N GLY A 232 21.39 1.34 -1.28
CA GLY A 232 22.06 0.47 -2.24
C GLY A 232 21.20 -0.01 -3.41
N THR A 233 19.94 0.45 -3.55
CA THR A 233 19.14 0.24 -4.77
C THR A 233 19.80 0.99 -5.93
N GLN A 234 19.87 0.40 -7.12
CA GLN A 234 20.48 1.04 -8.28
C GLN A 234 19.54 2.11 -8.84
N CYS A 235 20.06 3.32 -9.02
CA CYS A 235 19.29 4.50 -9.44
C CYS A 235 19.88 5.18 -10.69
N GLY A 236 20.91 4.57 -11.26
CA GLY A 236 21.63 5.05 -12.44
C GLY A 236 22.83 4.15 -12.74
N TYR A 237 23.51 4.42 -13.84
CA TYR A 237 24.72 3.66 -14.20
C TYR A 237 25.84 3.92 -13.18
N GLY A 238 26.17 2.90 -12.39
CA GLY A 238 27.15 3.02 -11.30
C GLY A 238 26.72 3.95 -10.17
N GLN A 239 25.41 4.21 -10.03
CA GLN A 239 24.83 5.06 -8.99
C GLN A 239 23.80 4.30 -8.18
N TYR A 240 23.72 4.65 -6.89
CA TYR A 240 22.89 3.94 -5.92
C TYR A 240 22.25 4.88 -4.91
N CYS A 241 21.10 4.49 -4.38
CA CYS A 241 20.38 5.25 -3.36
C CYS A 241 21.13 5.25 -2.04
N TYR A 242 21.44 6.45 -1.53
CA TYR A 242 21.95 6.68 -0.19
C TYR A 242 21.39 7.97 0.39
N GLY A 243 20.86 7.89 1.61
CA GLY A 243 20.30 9.06 2.31
C GLY A 243 19.18 9.74 1.51
N GLY A 244 18.38 8.95 0.78
CA GLY A 244 17.29 9.46 -0.06
C GLY A 244 17.72 10.04 -1.40
N THR A 245 19.01 9.97 -1.76
CA THR A 245 19.56 10.57 -2.98
C THR A 245 20.32 9.57 -3.85
N CYS A 246 20.34 9.81 -5.16
CA CYS A 246 21.08 8.97 -6.10
C CYS A 246 22.54 9.43 -6.20
N VAL A 247 23.48 8.65 -5.65
CA VAL A 247 24.89 9.04 -5.57
C VAL A 247 25.82 8.07 -6.28
N LYS A 248 26.93 8.59 -6.82
CA LYS A 248 28.04 7.77 -7.30
C LYS A 248 28.77 7.19 -6.09
N LYS A 249 28.68 5.87 -5.90
CA LYS A 249 29.35 5.20 -4.79
C LYS A 249 29.83 3.83 -5.23
N ALA A 250 31.07 3.52 -4.86
CA ALA A 250 31.59 2.17 -5.04
C ALA A 250 30.87 1.26 -4.03
N LEU A 251 29.90 0.48 -4.51
CA LEU A 251 29.37 -0.60 -3.70
C LEU A 251 30.45 -1.66 -3.48
N PRO A 252 30.43 -2.37 -2.34
CA PRO A 252 31.15 -3.63 -2.26
C PRO A 252 30.73 -4.46 -3.47
N LYS A 253 31.71 -4.84 -4.30
CA LYS A 253 31.44 -5.50 -5.58
C LYS A 253 30.58 -6.74 -5.30
N PRO A 254 29.32 -6.81 -5.78
CA PRO A 254 28.58 -8.05 -5.68
C PRO A 254 29.40 -9.12 -6.39
N VAL A 255 29.65 -10.24 -5.70
CA VAL A 255 30.54 -11.31 -6.18
C VAL A 255 30.06 -11.85 -7.54
N LYS A 256 28.77 -11.68 -7.85
CA LYS A 256 28.13 -12.11 -9.09
C LYS A 256 26.96 -11.20 -9.43
N VAL A 257 26.91 -10.73 -10.67
CA VAL A 257 25.75 -10.07 -11.28
C VAL A 257 25.18 -11.01 -12.34
N VAL A 258 23.87 -11.24 -12.34
CA VAL A 258 23.20 -12.11 -13.31
C VAL A 258 21.95 -11.38 -13.83
N PRO A 259 21.93 -10.97 -15.11
CA PRO A 259 20.72 -10.44 -15.75
C PRO A 259 19.59 -11.46 -15.75
N GLY A 260 18.35 -10.99 -15.69
CA GLY A 260 17.17 -11.83 -15.74
C GLY A 260 16.91 -12.40 -17.13
N GLY A 261 16.57 -13.68 -17.22
CA GLY A 261 16.11 -14.32 -18.46
C GLY A 261 14.73 -14.96 -18.32
N TRP A 262 13.92 -14.86 -19.38
CA TRP A 262 12.58 -15.43 -19.39
C TRP A 262 12.63 -16.96 -19.40
N GLY A 263 11.89 -17.57 -18.49
CA GLY A 263 11.52 -18.97 -18.57
C GLY A 263 10.48 -19.24 -19.69
N PRO A 264 10.14 -20.50 -19.94
CA PRO A 264 9.17 -20.87 -20.96
C PRO A 264 7.76 -20.34 -20.62
N TRP A 265 6.98 -20.07 -21.67
CA TRP A 265 5.56 -19.78 -21.53
C TRP A 265 4.80 -21.01 -21.05
N LYS A 266 3.90 -20.81 -20.09
CA LYS A 266 2.92 -21.78 -19.63
C LYS A 266 1.54 -21.32 -20.09
N GLU A 267 0.92 -22.11 -20.95
CA GLU A 267 -0.45 -21.85 -21.44
C GLU A 267 -1.48 -22.10 -20.32
N GLY A 268 -2.46 -21.21 -20.24
CA GLY A 268 -3.60 -21.32 -19.33
C GLY A 268 -4.81 -21.97 -20.01
N VAL A 269 -5.81 -22.30 -19.19
CA VAL A 269 -7.08 -22.85 -19.69
C VAL A 269 -8.00 -21.74 -20.21
N CYS A 270 -8.85 -22.09 -21.17
CA CYS A 270 -9.88 -21.20 -21.68
C CYS A 270 -10.90 -20.90 -20.58
N SER A 271 -11.19 -19.61 -20.37
CA SER A 271 -12.14 -19.09 -19.38
C SER A 271 -13.16 -18.18 -20.10
N SER A 272 -14.41 -18.15 -19.65
CA SER A 272 -15.45 -17.31 -20.27
C SER A 272 -16.48 -16.87 -19.23
N GLY A 273 -17.04 -15.67 -19.41
CA GLY A 273 -18.23 -15.21 -18.69
C GLY A 273 -19.53 -15.83 -19.18
N CYS A 274 -19.49 -16.63 -20.25
CA CYS A 274 -20.65 -17.20 -20.93
C CYS A 274 -21.69 -16.14 -21.29
N ILE A 275 -21.21 -15.05 -21.90
CA ILE A 275 -22.04 -13.92 -22.33
C ILE A 275 -22.35 -14.07 -23.83
N GLU A 276 -23.56 -13.69 -24.24
CA GLU A 276 -23.99 -13.71 -25.64
C GLU A 276 -22.99 -12.98 -26.55
N LYS A 277 -22.82 -13.47 -27.79
CA LYS A 277 -21.88 -12.95 -28.81
C LYS A 277 -20.39 -12.94 -28.42
N SER A 278 -20.07 -13.34 -27.19
CA SER A 278 -18.72 -13.29 -26.62
C SER A 278 -17.93 -14.57 -26.91
N LYS A 279 -16.61 -14.46 -26.77
CA LYS A 279 -15.63 -15.55 -26.84
C LYS A 279 -15.06 -15.81 -25.44
N GLY A 280 -14.27 -16.87 -25.32
CA GLY A 280 -13.46 -17.09 -24.13
C GLY A 280 -12.11 -16.39 -24.24
N ASN A 281 -11.40 -16.34 -23.12
CA ASN A 281 -10.03 -15.85 -23.00
C ASN A 281 -9.11 -16.93 -22.43
N THR A 282 -7.90 -16.96 -22.94
CA THR A 282 -6.75 -17.74 -22.48
C THR A 282 -5.65 -16.77 -22.10
N SER A 283 -4.91 -17.10 -21.05
CA SER A 283 -3.68 -16.37 -20.71
C SER A 283 -2.52 -17.33 -20.65
N LYS A 284 -1.36 -16.90 -21.12
CA LYS A 284 -0.10 -17.60 -20.90
C LYS A 284 0.82 -16.77 -20.04
N ARG A 285 1.57 -17.44 -19.17
CA ARG A 285 2.45 -16.80 -18.19
C ARG A 285 3.86 -17.36 -18.28
N ARG A 286 4.86 -16.52 -18.07
CA ARG A 286 6.27 -16.90 -17.96
C ARG A 286 6.88 -16.23 -16.73
N LEU A 287 7.91 -16.86 -16.16
CA LEU A 287 8.62 -16.32 -15.00
C LEU A 287 9.99 -15.81 -15.43
N CYS A 288 10.44 -14.74 -14.80
CA CYS A 288 11.81 -14.24 -14.98
C CYS A 288 12.77 -15.06 -14.10
N ASN A 289 13.09 -16.28 -14.54
CA ASN A 289 13.81 -17.26 -13.72
C ASN A 289 14.83 -18.11 -14.50
N ASN A 290 15.13 -17.78 -15.75
CA ASN A 290 16.04 -18.54 -16.61
C ASN A 290 17.10 -17.65 -17.29
N PRO A 291 18.10 -17.12 -16.55
CA PRO A 291 18.28 -17.26 -15.10
C PRO A 291 17.47 -16.21 -14.30
N ALA A 292 17.31 -16.43 -12.99
CA ALA A 292 16.72 -15.42 -12.12
C ALA A 292 17.68 -14.23 -11.93
N PRO A 293 17.19 -12.98 -11.97
CA PRO A 293 18.05 -11.82 -11.79
C PRO A 293 18.70 -11.83 -10.40
N LEU A 294 19.98 -11.49 -10.35
CA LEU A 294 20.77 -11.43 -9.11
C LEU A 294 21.64 -10.18 -9.12
N ASN A 295 21.49 -9.35 -8.08
CA ASN A 295 22.25 -8.11 -7.88
C ASN A 295 22.21 -7.16 -9.09
N THR A 296 21.08 -7.12 -9.80
CA THR A 296 20.83 -6.23 -10.95
C THR A 296 19.35 -5.90 -11.06
N ASP A 297 19.07 -4.69 -11.53
CA ASP A 297 17.72 -4.26 -11.93
C ASP A 297 17.42 -4.62 -13.40
N GLU A 298 18.40 -5.14 -14.15
CA GLU A 298 18.25 -5.74 -15.48
C GLU A 298 17.49 -7.07 -15.36
N GLY A 299 16.18 -6.95 -15.13
CA GLY A 299 15.22 -8.04 -15.17
C GLY A 299 14.89 -8.46 -16.60
N CYS A 300 13.80 -9.21 -16.74
CA CYS A 300 13.35 -9.66 -18.04
C CYS A 300 12.49 -8.60 -18.74
N GLU A 301 12.88 -8.19 -19.94
CA GLU A 301 12.16 -7.17 -20.71
C GLU A 301 10.86 -7.71 -21.35
N GLY A 302 9.81 -6.89 -21.31
CA GLY A 302 8.47 -7.21 -21.84
C GLY A 302 7.54 -7.87 -20.80
N SER A 303 6.37 -8.34 -21.26
CA SER A 303 5.33 -8.83 -20.34
C SER A 303 5.59 -10.26 -19.83
N SER A 304 5.27 -10.51 -18.56
CA SER A 304 5.19 -11.85 -17.95
C SER A 304 3.89 -12.58 -18.30
N VAL A 305 2.90 -11.87 -18.84
CA VAL A 305 1.55 -12.39 -19.17
C VAL A 305 1.16 -11.99 -20.59
N GLN A 306 0.55 -12.90 -21.33
CA GLN A 306 -0.06 -12.60 -22.62
C GLN A 306 -1.47 -13.19 -22.66
N PHE A 307 -2.42 -12.42 -23.20
CA PHE A 307 -3.83 -12.79 -23.34
C PHE A 307 -4.17 -13.13 -24.79
N GLY A 308 -5.20 -13.96 -24.99
CA GLY A 308 -5.65 -14.37 -26.31
C GLY A 308 -7.05 -14.99 -26.26
N LEU A 309 -7.79 -14.89 -27.35
CA LEU A 309 -9.15 -15.39 -27.44
C LEU A 309 -9.19 -16.90 -27.69
N CYS A 310 -10.21 -17.56 -27.16
CA CYS A 310 -10.49 -18.98 -27.35
C CYS A 310 -11.97 -19.24 -27.61
N ASN A 311 -12.27 -20.41 -28.18
CA ASN A 311 -13.65 -20.86 -28.34
C ASN A 311 -14.22 -21.34 -26.99
N ASP A 312 -15.30 -20.71 -26.53
CA ASP A 312 -15.92 -20.99 -25.24
C ASP A 312 -17.01 -22.07 -25.28
N SER A 313 -17.26 -22.70 -26.44
CA SER A 313 -18.33 -23.71 -26.60
C SER A 313 -18.16 -24.93 -25.69
N LYS A 314 -16.92 -25.25 -25.29
CA LYS A 314 -16.64 -26.35 -24.34
C LYS A 314 -16.75 -25.94 -22.87
N VAL A 315 -16.74 -24.63 -22.59
CA VAL A 315 -16.81 -24.05 -21.24
C VAL A 315 -18.26 -23.70 -20.89
N CYS A 316 -19.00 -23.15 -21.86
CA CYS A 316 -20.33 -22.61 -21.66
C CYS A 316 -21.43 -23.57 -22.11
N LYS A 317 -22.29 -23.97 -21.16
CA LYS A 317 -23.50 -24.77 -21.44
C LYS A 317 -24.69 -23.93 -21.91
N GLY A 318 -24.67 -22.64 -21.62
CA GLY A 318 -25.66 -21.64 -22.01
C GLY A 318 -25.06 -20.26 -21.88
N LYS A 319 -25.61 -19.28 -22.61
CA LYS A 319 -25.16 -17.90 -22.58
C LYS A 319 -26.22 -16.98 -21.98
N ILE A 320 -25.80 -15.94 -21.28
CA ILE A 320 -26.67 -14.89 -20.73
C ILE A 320 -26.36 -13.54 -21.39
N SER A 321 -27.30 -12.61 -21.33
CA SER A 321 -27.07 -11.23 -21.79
C SER A 321 -26.04 -10.52 -20.90
N ALA A 322 -25.31 -9.58 -21.48
CA ALA A 322 -24.32 -8.77 -20.75
C ALA A 322 -24.96 -7.99 -19.60
N VAL A 323 -26.19 -7.48 -19.79
CA VAL A 323 -26.97 -6.82 -18.74
C VAL A 323 -27.24 -7.75 -17.57
N LYS A 324 -27.62 -9.02 -17.82
CA LYS A 324 -27.86 -9.99 -16.74
C LYS A 324 -26.57 -10.30 -15.97
N TYR A 325 -25.45 -10.45 -16.68
CA TYR A 325 -24.14 -10.64 -16.05
C TYR A 325 -23.75 -9.44 -15.19
N ALA A 326 -23.87 -8.22 -15.74
CA ALA A 326 -23.61 -6.97 -15.01
C ALA A 326 -24.48 -6.87 -13.76
N SER A 327 -25.78 -7.14 -13.86
CA SER A 327 -26.68 -7.07 -12.70
C SER A 327 -26.29 -8.05 -11.59
N GLN A 328 -25.93 -9.29 -11.94
CA GLN A 328 -25.43 -10.27 -10.97
C GLN A 328 -24.18 -9.74 -10.23
N LYS A 329 -23.26 -9.11 -10.97
CA LYS A 329 -22.07 -8.50 -10.38
C LYS A 329 -22.38 -7.26 -9.54
N CYS A 330 -23.33 -6.43 -9.94
CA CYS A 330 -23.78 -5.30 -9.15
C CYS A 330 -24.44 -5.75 -7.82
N THR A 331 -25.17 -6.86 -7.80
CA THR A 331 -25.66 -7.47 -6.55
C THR A 331 -24.52 -7.97 -5.66
N GLU A 332 -23.41 -8.44 -6.24
CA GLU A 332 -22.21 -8.80 -5.47
C GLU A 332 -21.51 -7.54 -4.91
N PHE A 333 -21.36 -6.50 -5.74
CA PHE A 333 -20.69 -5.25 -5.36
C PHE A 333 -21.47 -4.46 -4.30
N SER A 334 -22.80 -4.43 -4.34
CA SER A 334 -23.63 -3.70 -3.36
C SER A 334 -23.50 -4.24 -1.92
N LYS A 335 -23.00 -5.47 -1.74
CA LYS A 335 -22.66 -6.01 -0.41
C LYS A 335 -21.44 -5.33 0.23
N LEU A 336 -20.58 -4.75 -0.61
CA LEU A 336 -19.34 -4.07 -0.20
C LEU A 336 -19.48 -2.55 -0.29
N LEU A 337 -20.30 -2.05 -1.21
CA LEU A 337 -20.45 -0.64 -1.53
C LEU A 337 -21.91 -0.20 -1.29
N PRO A 338 -22.21 0.39 -0.12
CA PRO A 338 -23.57 0.81 0.26
C PRO A 338 -24.20 1.87 -0.65
N GLU A 339 -23.39 2.57 -1.45
CA GLU A 339 -23.84 3.56 -2.44
C GLU A 339 -24.49 2.92 -3.68
N LEU A 340 -24.30 1.61 -3.89
CA LEU A 340 -24.93 0.86 -4.98
C LEU A 340 -26.30 0.33 -4.58
N GLU A 341 -27.22 0.27 -5.53
CA GLU A 341 -28.55 -0.29 -5.33
C GLU A 341 -28.48 -1.78 -4.96
N SER A 342 -29.16 -2.19 -3.89
CA SER A 342 -29.13 -3.58 -3.39
C SER A 342 -29.75 -4.59 -4.37
N VAL A 343 -30.72 -4.16 -5.20
CA VAL A 343 -31.27 -4.94 -6.32
C VAL A 343 -30.18 -5.29 -7.34
N GLY A 344 -29.14 -4.46 -7.47
CA GLY A 344 -28.01 -4.70 -8.36
C GLY A 344 -28.36 -4.49 -9.83
N THR A 345 -29.03 -3.40 -10.19
CA THR A 345 -29.27 -3.08 -11.61
C THR A 345 -27.94 -2.77 -12.31
N GLY A 346 -27.56 -3.55 -13.33
CA GLY A 346 -26.30 -3.41 -14.06
C GLY A 346 -26.46 -3.03 -15.54
N LEU A 347 -25.41 -2.45 -16.11
CA LEU A 347 -25.32 -1.99 -17.49
C LEU A 347 -23.95 -2.29 -18.10
N GLN A 348 -23.92 -2.63 -19.39
CA GLN A 348 -22.73 -2.53 -20.24
C GLN A 348 -22.87 -1.25 -21.06
N SER A 349 -21.98 -0.28 -20.84
CA SER A 349 -21.99 0.97 -21.61
C SER A 349 -21.55 0.70 -23.06
N PRO A 350 -22.00 1.50 -24.04
CA PRO A 350 -21.47 1.44 -25.40
C PRO A 350 -19.95 1.68 -25.45
N HIS A 351 -19.34 1.23 -26.55
CA HIS A 351 -17.94 1.55 -26.84
C HIS A 351 -17.72 3.04 -27.11
N GLU A 352 -16.62 3.56 -26.59
CA GLU A 352 -16.15 4.93 -26.82
C GLU A 352 -14.68 4.88 -27.27
N GLU A 353 -14.37 5.53 -28.40
CA GLU A 353 -13.01 5.52 -28.98
C GLU A 353 -11.97 6.16 -28.04
N GLY A 354 -12.36 7.21 -27.31
CA GLY A 354 -11.49 7.89 -26.35
C GLY A 354 -11.29 7.14 -25.03
N ARG A 355 -12.18 6.18 -24.72
CA ARG A 355 -12.18 5.43 -23.45
C ARG A 355 -12.55 3.99 -23.69
N LEU A 356 -11.58 3.25 -24.22
CA LEU A 356 -11.74 1.88 -24.68
C LEU A 356 -12.20 0.92 -23.58
N TRP A 357 -12.04 1.26 -22.30
CA TRP A 357 -12.50 0.46 -21.16
C TRP A 357 -14.02 0.48 -20.96
N MET A 358 -14.76 1.46 -21.49
CA MET A 358 -16.18 1.68 -21.18
C MET A 358 -17.06 0.47 -21.52
N GLY A 359 -16.90 -0.09 -22.72
CA GLY A 359 -17.64 -1.29 -23.13
C GLY A 359 -17.28 -2.56 -22.37
N CYS A 360 -16.23 -2.52 -21.55
CA CYS A 360 -15.69 -3.63 -20.80
C CYS A 360 -15.77 -3.46 -19.29
N ALA A 361 -16.18 -2.29 -18.81
CA ALA A 361 -16.48 -2.04 -17.40
C ALA A 361 -17.93 -2.40 -17.06
N ILE A 362 -18.14 -2.88 -15.83
CA ILE A 362 -19.46 -3.13 -15.29
C ILE A 362 -19.94 -1.85 -14.61
N PHE A 363 -21.09 -1.34 -15.07
CA PHE A 363 -21.73 -0.18 -14.47
C PHE A 363 -22.91 -0.62 -13.62
N CYS A 364 -22.98 -0.10 -12.40
CA CYS A 364 -24.01 -0.42 -11.42
C CYS A 364 -24.81 0.82 -11.08
N LYS A 365 -26.13 0.67 -10.99
CA LYS A 365 -27.02 1.76 -10.62
C LYS A 365 -26.77 2.16 -9.17
N ARG A 366 -26.59 3.45 -8.93
CA ARG A 366 -26.43 4.01 -7.59
C ARG A 366 -27.78 4.21 -6.90
N ALA A 367 -27.82 3.98 -5.60
CA ALA A 367 -29.01 4.14 -4.78
C ALA A 367 -29.38 5.61 -4.54
N ASP A 368 -28.38 6.51 -4.54
CA ASP A 368 -28.54 7.92 -4.19
C ASP A 368 -29.02 8.81 -5.35
N SER A 369 -28.60 8.50 -6.56
CA SER A 369 -28.77 9.35 -7.75
C SER A 369 -29.47 8.63 -8.90
N GLY A 370 -29.54 7.29 -8.87
CA GLY A 370 -30.11 6.50 -9.95
C GLY A 370 -29.28 6.45 -11.24
N ILE A 371 -28.14 7.15 -11.30
CA ILE A 371 -27.16 7.06 -12.39
C ILE A 371 -26.35 5.77 -12.27
N PHE A 372 -25.69 5.39 -13.36
CA PHE A 372 -24.86 4.19 -13.40
C PHE A 372 -23.39 4.57 -13.16
N TYR A 373 -22.73 3.85 -12.25
CA TYR A 373 -21.36 4.09 -11.84
C TYR A 373 -20.55 2.80 -11.92
N THR A 374 -19.31 2.87 -12.40
CA THR A 374 -18.40 1.73 -12.35
C THR A 374 -17.44 1.86 -11.15
N PRO A 375 -17.50 0.96 -10.14
CA PRO A 375 -16.68 1.05 -8.92
C PRO A 375 -15.24 0.58 -9.14
N ARG A 376 -14.56 1.17 -10.13
CA ARG A 376 -13.20 0.80 -10.54
C ARG A 376 -12.16 1.15 -9.49
N ILE A 377 -12.39 2.17 -8.66
CA ILE A 377 -11.43 2.67 -7.68
C ILE A 377 -11.52 1.89 -6.37
N GLU A 378 -12.73 1.62 -5.91
CA GLU A 378 -13.01 0.95 -4.64
C GLU A 378 -12.71 -0.54 -4.70
N LEU A 379 -12.92 -1.17 -5.86
CA LEU A 379 -12.66 -2.61 -6.05
C LEU A 379 -11.23 -2.93 -6.50
N ASN A 380 -10.46 -1.93 -6.95
CA ASN A 380 -9.14 -2.06 -7.55
C ASN A 380 -8.16 -2.95 -6.74
N ASP A 381 -8.21 -2.83 -5.42
CA ASP A 381 -7.26 -3.47 -4.50
C ASP A 381 -7.88 -4.65 -3.72
N LEU A 382 -9.16 -4.97 -3.95
CA LEU A 382 -9.88 -6.07 -3.28
C LEU A 382 -9.75 -7.43 -3.98
N GLY A 383 -9.06 -7.48 -5.13
CA GLY A 383 -9.03 -8.69 -5.96
C GLY A 383 -10.38 -9.02 -6.60
N ILE A 384 -11.28 -8.04 -6.66
CA ILE A 384 -12.59 -8.14 -7.30
C ILE A 384 -12.53 -7.32 -8.58
N SER A 385 -12.79 -7.96 -9.72
CA SER A 385 -12.75 -7.26 -11.01
C SER A 385 -14.04 -6.46 -11.23
N PRO A 386 -13.95 -5.13 -11.43
CA PRO A 386 -15.09 -4.28 -11.84
C PRO A 386 -15.38 -4.37 -13.35
N TYR A 387 -14.73 -5.30 -14.06
CA TYR A 387 -14.83 -5.44 -15.51
C TYR A 387 -15.54 -6.74 -15.91
N PHE A 388 -16.11 -6.73 -17.10
CA PHE A 388 -16.50 -7.96 -17.78
C PHE A 388 -15.26 -8.84 -18.02
N PRO A 389 -15.42 -10.18 -18.00
CA PRO A 389 -14.33 -11.08 -18.34
C PRO A 389 -13.77 -10.78 -19.74
N ASP A 390 -12.46 -10.89 -19.90
CA ASP A 390 -11.84 -10.85 -21.21
C ASP A 390 -12.49 -11.90 -22.15
N GLY A 391 -12.67 -11.53 -23.42
CA GLY A 391 -13.46 -12.27 -24.40
C GLY A 391 -14.92 -11.78 -24.53
N THR A 392 -15.39 -10.94 -23.61
CA THR A 392 -16.74 -10.33 -23.70
C THR A 392 -16.86 -9.44 -24.93
N TRP A 393 -17.90 -9.62 -25.73
CA TRP A 393 -18.18 -8.76 -26.89
C TRP A 393 -18.59 -7.37 -26.43
N CYS A 394 -18.02 -6.32 -27.03
CA CYS A 394 -18.22 -4.94 -26.60
C CYS A 394 -18.58 -3.97 -27.74
N HIS A 395 -18.20 -4.28 -28.98
CA HIS A 395 -18.50 -3.42 -30.12
C HIS A 395 -18.39 -4.16 -31.46
N SER A 396 -18.93 -3.55 -32.51
CA SER A 396 -18.73 -3.99 -33.89
C SER A 396 -18.75 -2.82 -34.85
N VAL A 397 -17.81 -2.80 -35.80
CA VAL A 397 -17.79 -1.85 -36.93
C VAL A 397 -17.79 -2.65 -38.23
N GLY A 398 -18.87 -2.55 -38.99
CA GLY A 398 -19.10 -3.39 -40.17
C GLY A 398 -19.08 -4.88 -39.79
N ASN A 399 -18.16 -5.65 -40.39
CA ASN A 399 -17.98 -7.08 -40.11
C ASN A 399 -16.91 -7.39 -39.03
N ARG A 400 -16.30 -6.36 -38.42
CA ARG A 400 -15.26 -6.54 -37.40
C ARG A 400 -15.85 -6.47 -36.00
N ASN A 401 -15.63 -7.52 -35.22
CA ASN A 401 -16.03 -7.58 -33.81
C ASN A 401 -14.88 -7.13 -32.90
N PHE A 402 -15.27 -6.52 -31.79
CA PHE A 402 -14.39 -6.10 -30.72
C PHE A 402 -14.75 -6.86 -29.45
N TYR A 403 -13.72 -7.20 -28.68
CA TYR A 403 -13.82 -7.98 -27.46
C TYR A 403 -13.01 -7.32 -26.36
N CYS A 404 -13.41 -7.56 -25.12
CA CYS A 404 -12.65 -7.15 -23.95
C CYS A 404 -11.35 -7.93 -23.88
N LEU A 405 -10.23 -7.21 -23.91
CA LEU A 405 -8.88 -7.74 -23.81
C LEU A 405 -8.11 -6.83 -22.86
N GLN A 406 -7.64 -7.37 -21.73
CA GLN A 406 -7.05 -6.57 -20.65
C GLN A 406 -7.95 -5.40 -20.25
N HIS A 407 -9.26 -5.67 -20.11
CA HIS A 407 -10.29 -4.67 -19.76
C HIS A 407 -10.58 -3.59 -20.81
N HIS A 408 -9.99 -3.66 -22.01
CA HIS A 408 -10.22 -2.70 -23.08
C HIS A 408 -10.99 -3.34 -24.25
N CYS A 409 -11.89 -2.59 -24.86
CA CYS A 409 -12.66 -3.03 -26.02
C CYS A 409 -11.81 -2.90 -27.29
N LEU A 410 -11.21 -4.03 -27.70
CA LEU A 410 -10.18 -4.08 -28.74
C LEU A 410 -10.57 -5.06 -29.85
N PRO A 411 -10.09 -4.87 -31.10
CA PRO A 411 -10.40 -5.77 -32.20
C PRO A 411 -9.76 -7.15 -31.99
N GLU A 412 -10.37 -8.19 -32.54
CA GLU A 412 -9.99 -9.60 -32.33
C GLU A 412 -8.50 -9.93 -32.53
N ASN A 413 -7.83 -9.27 -33.48
CA ASN A 413 -6.43 -9.53 -33.85
C ASN A 413 -5.44 -8.52 -33.24
N PHE A 414 -5.84 -7.79 -32.20
CA PHE A 414 -4.97 -6.77 -31.60
C PHE A 414 -3.75 -7.39 -30.93
N GLN A 415 -2.55 -7.04 -31.37
CA GLN A 415 -1.31 -7.41 -30.68
C GLN A 415 -0.94 -6.31 -29.68
N ILE A 416 -1.02 -6.65 -28.39
CA ILE A 416 -0.77 -5.77 -27.23
C ILE A 416 0.68 -5.20 -27.19
N ARG A 417 1.58 -5.64 -28.07
CA ARG A 417 3.02 -5.30 -28.05
C ARG A 417 3.35 -3.81 -28.14
N THR A 418 2.41 -2.95 -28.53
CA THR A 418 2.72 -1.57 -28.94
C THR A 418 2.07 -0.44 -28.12
N LEU A 419 1.19 -0.73 -27.15
CA LEU A 419 0.29 0.32 -26.61
C LEU A 419 0.07 0.33 -25.08
N THR A 420 0.85 -0.41 -24.29
CA THR A 420 0.61 -0.55 -22.84
C THR A 420 0.69 0.76 -22.03
N ASN A 421 1.35 1.81 -22.55
CA ASN A 421 1.49 3.08 -21.84
C ASN A 421 0.40 4.13 -22.19
N HIS A 422 -0.37 3.94 -23.28
CA HIS A 422 -1.35 4.94 -23.74
C HIS A 422 -2.82 4.53 -23.51
N LEU A 423 -3.07 3.34 -22.98
CA LEU A 423 -4.42 2.80 -22.75
C LEU A 423 -4.94 3.08 -21.34
N GLU A 424 -4.07 3.52 -20.42
CA GLU A 424 -4.45 3.70 -19.02
C GLU A 424 -5.05 5.10 -18.81
N ASP A 425 -6.32 5.11 -18.42
CA ASP A 425 -7.11 6.34 -18.26
C ASP A 425 -7.05 6.92 -16.84
N LEU A 426 -6.61 6.12 -15.87
CA LEU A 426 -6.48 6.50 -14.46
C LEU A 426 -5.01 6.41 -14.08
N SER A 427 -4.28 7.51 -14.20
CA SER A 427 -2.86 7.58 -13.86
C SER A 427 -2.58 8.06 -12.43
N PHE A 428 -3.60 8.18 -11.56
CA PHE A 428 -3.43 8.80 -10.25
C PHE A 428 -3.06 7.86 -9.10
N LEU A 429 -2.60 8.46 -8.00
CA LEU A 429 -2.15 7.81 -6.77
C LEU A 429 -3.26 6.99 -6.08
N GLN A 430 -3.00 5.70 -5.81
CA GLN A 430 -3.96 4.74 -5.26
C GLN A 430 -3.66 4.28 -3.83
N ASN A 431 -2.63 4.82 -3.16
CA ASN A 431 -2.39 4.53 -1.74
C ASN A 431 -3.61 4.87 -0.87
N ALA A 432 -3.73 4.19 0.28
CA ALA A 432 -4.75 4.55 1.27
C ALA A 432 -4.51 5.97 1.77
N ARG A 433 -5.58 6.75 1.86
CA ARG A 433 -5.59 8.10 2.46
C ARG A 433 -6.39 8.08 3.77
N PRO A 434 -6.14 8.97 4.75
CA PRO A 434 -6.73 8.90 6.09
C PRO A 434 -8.25 9.09 6.08
N HIS A 435 -8.75 9.92 5.15
CA HIS A 435 -10.16 10.37 5.09
C HIS A 435 -10.74 10.42 3.67
N ALA A 436 -10.16 9.68 2.70
CA ALA A 436 -10.58 9.84 1.32
C ALA A 436 -11.86 9.10 0.96
N HIS A 437 -12.81 9.87 0.45
CA HIS A 437 -13.83 9.41 -0.49
C HIS A 437 -13.32 9.67 -1.91
N VAL A 438 -13.80 8.89 -2.88
CA VAL A 438 -13.58 9.19 -4.30
C VAL A 438 -14.16 10.57 -4.61
N SER A 439 -13.35 11.47 -5.18
CA SER A 439 -13.76 12.84 -5.49
C SER A 439 -14.98 12.83 -6.42
N GLN A 440 -15.82 13.87 -6.33
CA GLN A 440 -16.99 13.95 -7.21
C GLN A 440 -16.57 13.98 -8.69
N ASP A 441 -15.43 14.60 -8.99
CA ASP A 441 -14.86 14.65 -10.33
C ASP A 441 -14.59 13.25 -10.91
N ILE A 442 -13.94 12.39 -10.12
CA ILE A 442 -13.69 10.99 -10.50
C ILE A 442 -15.00 10.22 -10.59
N LYS A 443 -15.93 10.43 -9.65
CA LYS A 443 -17.25 9.78 -9.68
C LYS A 443 -18.00 10.12 -10.96
N ASP A 444 -18.00 11.37 -11.39
CA ASP A 444 -18.68 11.81 -12.61
C ASP A 444 -18.01 11.26 -13.87
N TYR A 445 -16.68 11.20 -13.90
CA TYR A 445 -15.92 10.57 -15.00
C TYR A 445 -16.19 9.07 -15.14
N LEU A 446 -16.39 8.37 -14.02
CA LEU A 446 -16.73 6.95 -13.97
C LEU A 446 -18.25 6.67 -14.01
N SER A 447 -19.07 7.69 -14.26
CA SER A 447 -20.53 7.58 -14.32
C SER A 447 -21.09 7.75 -15.73
N VAL A 448 -22.19 7.07 -15.99
CA VAL A 448 -23.00 7.18 -17.21
C VAL A 448 -24.48 7.36 -16.85
N ASP A 449 -25.24 7.96 -17.77
CA ASP A 449 -26.69 8.06 -17.67
C ASP A 449 -27.39 6.72 -17.94
N SER A 450 -28.73 6.72 -17.91
CA SER A 450 -29.54 5.51 -18.17
C SER A 450 -29.39 4.93 -19.58
N TYR A 451 -28.83 5.69 -20.53
CA TYR A 451 -28.55 5.25 -21.89
C TYR A 451 -27.08 4.86 -22.09
N GLY A 452 -26.28 4.87 -21.02
CA GLY A 452 -24.86 4.57 -21.07
C GLY A 452 -24.01 5.71 -21.62
N ARG A 453 -24.54 6.94 -21.72
CA ARG A 453 -23.77 8.11 -22.14
C ARG A 453 -22.99 8.67 -20.95
N PRO A 454 -21.70 9.02 -21.12
CA PRO A 454 -20.89 9.53 -20.02
C PRO A 454 -21.41 10.83 -19.43
N ILE A 455 -21.34 10.95 -18.10
CA ILE A 455 -21.60 12.22 -17.40
C ILE A 455 -20.43 13.18 -17.61
N LYS A 456 -19.20 12.66 -17.52
CA LYS A 456 -17.97 13.39 -17.82
C LYS A 456 -17.03 12.54 -18.67
N THR A 457 -16.28 13.18 -19.57
CA THR A 457 -15.37 12.53 -20.53
C THR A 457 -13.89 12.80 -20.26
N THR A 458 -13.57 13.77 -19.41
CA THR A 458 -12.21 14.16 -19.05
C THR A 458 -12.07 14.29 -17.53
N LEU A 459 -10.91 13.92 -17.00
CA LEU A 459 -10.55 14.19 -15.60
C LEU A 459 -9.83 15.53 -15.51
N SER A 460 -10.08 16.28 -14.44
CA SER A 460 -9.33 17.52 -14.18
C SER A 460 -7.94 17.16 -13.64
N GLU A 461 -6.90 17.90 -14.06
CA GLU A 461 -5.55 17.74 -13.47
C GLU A 461 -5.59 18.20 -12.00
N GLY A 462 -5.25 17.31 -11.05
CA GLY A 462 -5.21 17.70 -9.63
C GLY A 462 -5.15 16.55 -8.62
N ASP A 463 -5.63 15.35 -8.96
CA ASP A 463 -5.72 14.23 -7.99
C ASP A 463 -4.41 13.41 -7.83
N ASP A 464 -3.37 13.77 -8.60
CA ASP A 464 -2.02 13.19 -8.51
C ASP A 464 -1.18 13.70 -7.33
N ILE A 465 -1.64 14.76 -6.66
CA ILE A 465 -0.92 15.34 -5.54
C ILE A 465 -1.21 14.49 -4.30
N PRO A 466 -0.18 13.89 -3.65
CA PRO A 466 -0.39 13.27 -2.35
C PRO A 466 -1.00 14.29 -1.39
N PRO A 467 -1.92 13.88 -0.49
CA PRO A 467 -2.44 14.79 0.52
C PRO A 467 -1.28 15.44 1.30
N PRO A 468 -1.40 16.71 1.71
CA PRO A 468 -0.37 17.40 2.48
C PRO A 468 0.07 16.56 3.67
N ASP A 469 1.36 16.56 3.99
CA ASP A 469 1.88 15.74 5.09
C ASP A 469 1.21 16.10 6.43
N GLU A 470 0.71 17.34 6.57
CA GLU A 470 -0.09 17.81 7.71
C GLU A 470 -1.35 16.95 7.98
N GLU A 471 -1.95 16.35 6.94
CA GLU A 471 -3.08 15.41 7.09
C GLU A 471 -2.67 14.06 7.71
N TRP A 472 -1.37 13.81 7.80
CA TRP A 472 -0.77 12.61 8.37
C TRP A 472 -0.02 12.84 9.68
N GLU A 473 -0.15 14.02 10.28
CA GLU A 473 0.41 14.27 11.61
C GLU A 473 -0.27 13.39 12.66
N SER A 474 0.54 12.73 13.49
CA SER A 474 0.03 11.89 14.56
C SER A 474 0.76 12.11 15.88
N HIS A 475 0.02 12.05 16.98
CA HIS A 475 0.59 11.83 18.30
C HIS A 475 0.87 10.33 18.48
N ASP A 476 2.08 9.93 18.16
CA ASP A 476 2.60 8.55 18.17
C ASP A 476 3.53 8.27 19.36
N TYR A 477 3.59 9.16 20.34
CA TYR A 477 4.36 8.89 21.55
C TYR A 477 3.62 9.20 22.85
N ILE A 478 4.07 8.54 23.92
CA ILE A 478 3.60 8.74 25.29
C ILE A 478 4.72 9.31 26.14
N GLU A 479 4.46 10.47 26.73
CA GLU A 479 5.29 11.05 27.78
C GLU A 479 5.01 10.40 29.12
N ILE A 480 6.06 10.03 29.85
CA ILE A 480 5.94 9.47 31.19
C ILE A 480 6.30 10.55 32.22
N PRO A 481 5.37 10.94 33.12
CA PRO A 481 5.65 11.93 34.15
C PRO A 481 6.87 11.55 35.00
N GLY A 482 7.79 12.50 35.21
CA GLY A 482 9.02 12.32 36.01
C GLY A 482 10.22 11.70 35.27
N LEU A 483 10.04 11.15 34.07
CA LEU A 483 11.18 10.69 33.25
C LEU A 483 11.99 11.88 32.72
N ARG A 484 11.33 12.93 32.23
CA ARG A 484 11.96 14.16 31.72
C ARG A 484 12.91 14.80 32.75
N GLU A 485 12.51 14.83 34.02
CA GLU A 485 13.34 15.35 35.11
C GLU A 485 14.60 14.50 35.36
N LYS A 486 14.50 13.16 35.22
CA LYS A 486 15.64 12.25 35.37
C LYS A 486 16.69 12.42 34.25
N TYR A 487 16.26 12.80 33.04
CA TYR A 487 17.12 12.97 31.87
C TYR A 487 17.75 14.35 31.75
N TYR A 488 17.04 15.41 32.17
CA TYR A 488 17.51 16.79 32.03
C TYR A 488 18.16 17.36 33.31
N ASN A 489 17.94 16.77 34.50
CA ASN A 489 18.50 17.30 35.76
C ASN A 489 19.87 16.72 36.18
N GLU A 490 20.52 15.84 35.41
CA GLU A 490 21.91 15.44 35.73
C GLU A 490 22.93 16.58 35.55
N ASN A 491 22.53 17.74 35.00
CA ASN A 491 23.32 18.97 35.00
C ASN A 491 22.88 20.03 36.04
N ALA A 492 21.88 19.75 36.89
CA ALA A 492 21.37 20.73 37.86
C ALA A 492 22.08 20.69 39.24
N ASN A 493 22.98 19.74 39.47
CA ASN A 493 23.75 19.62 40.73
C ASN A 493 25.26 19.90 40.57
N LYS A 494 25.62 20.79 39.63
CA LYS A 494 26.94 21.43 39.59
C LYS A 494 26.78 22.94 39.34
N ILE A 495 26.33 23.64 40.37
CA ILE A 495 26.65 25.06 40.61
C ILE A 495 27.09 25.17 42.07
#